data_AF-A0A1H5M7Z1-F1
#
_entry.id   AF-A0A1H5M7Z1-F1
#
_cell.length_a   1.000
_cell.length_b   1.000
_cell.length_c   1.000
_cell.angle_alpha   90.00
_cell.angle_beta   90.00
_cell.angle_gamma   90.00
#
_symmetry.space_group_name_H-M   'P 1'
#
loop_
_entity.id
_entity.type
_entity.pdbx_description
1 polymer ?
#
loop_
_entity_poly.entity_id
_entity_poly.type
_entity_poly.pdbx_seq_one_letter_code
_entity_poly.pdbx_strand_id
1 'polypeptide(L)'
;MITVVALAAAVAWVFPRWWDQVAPMPPTPVARETLREARAALPELTVVEPLPLEDYDRRFFGDPWADVDGNGCDTRNDVLGLWLTDQVRDSTVPCVVESGTLHDPYTGHVIDFRRGPATSAAVQVDHVVALADAWRKGGREWAPERALAFANDPANLIPTDGAANQEKGADDAAGWLPPNEGFRCAYVAQQILVKDAYGLGIAPAELAALTEVLDGECHRTIADAAMSVGADSLRWSAPSSARRERRRSGVPGR
;
A
#
# COMPACT_ATOMS: atom_id res chain seq x y z
N MET A 1 29.83 39.30 37.50
CA MET A 1 28.87 38.19 37.32
C MET A 1 28.48 38.15 35.87
N ILE A 2 28.92 37.13 35.12
CA ILE A 2 28.62 36.97 33.68
C ILE A 2 27.52 35.92 33.60
N THR A 3 26.32 36.32 33.18
CA THR A 3 25.19 35.43 32.96
C THR A 3 25.33 34.83 31.56
N VAL A 4 25.68 33.55 31.47
CA VAL A 4 25.69 32.81 30.19
C VAL A 4 24.26 32.33 29.94
N VAL A 5 23.59 32.92 28.94
CA VAL A 5 22.29 32.43 28.45
C VAL A 5 22.59 31.32 27.45
N ALA A 6 22.36 30.07 27.84
CA ALA A 6 22.39 28.94 26.94
C ALA A 6 21.15 28.97 26.04
N LEU A 7 21.33 29.33 24.77
CA LEU A 7 20.33 29.12 23.72
C LEU A 7 20.29 27.62 23.42
N ALA A 8 19.28 26.93 23.96
CA ALA A 8 18.91 25.59 23.50
C ALA A 8 18.33 25.74 22.09
N ALA A 9 19.14 25.48 21.06
CA ALA A 9 18.63 25.27 19.72
C ALA A 9 17.79 23.99 19.75
N ALA A 10 16.46 24.14 19.73
CA ALA A 10 15.58 23.04 19.42
C ALA A 10 15.86 22.62 17.97
N VAL A 11 16.73 21.63 17.80
CA VAL A 11 16.79 20.87 16.55
C VAL A 11 15.49 20.09 16.50
N ALA A 12 14.46 20.71 15.92
CA ALA A 12 13.29 19.98 15.47
C ALA A 12 13.82 18.96 14.47
N TRP A 13 13.96 17.72 14.91
CA TRP A 13 14.11 16.59 14.00
C TRP A 13 12.84 16.60 13.16
N VAL A 14 12.93 17.18 11.96
CA VAL A 14 11.98 16.94 10.90
C VAL A 14 12.23 15.50 10.50
N PHE A 15 11.78 14.55 11.33
CA PHE A 15 11.54 13.21 10.85
C PHE A 15 10.55 13.38 9.71
N PRO A 16 10.92 13.06 8.46
CA PRO A 16 9.98 13.20 7.39
C PRO A 16 8.78 12.32 7.75
N ARG A 17 7.58 12.85 7.66
CA ARG A 17 6.33 12.08 7.88
C ARG A 17 6.05 11.16 6.69
N TRP A 18 7.08 10.49 6.19
CA TRP A 18 6.96 9.63 5.02
C TRP A 18 6.05 8.43 5.31
N TRP A 19 5.97 7.99 6.58
CA TRP A 19 5.02 6.97 7.03
C TRP A 19 3.54 7.45 7.06
N ASP A 20 3.27 8.76 7.17
CA ASP A 20 1.89 9.30 7.17
C ASP A 20 1.31 9.41 5.75
N GLN A 21 2.10 9.13 4.71
CA GLN A 21 1.73 9.37 3.31
C GLN A 21 1.14 8.15 2.61
N VAL A 22 1.21 6.95 3.20
CA VAL A 22 0.80 5.73 2.49
C VAL A 22 -0.48 5.18 3.11
N ALA A 23 -1.61 5.67 2.57
CA ALA A 23 -2.91 5.13 2.90
C ALA A 23 -2.99 3.66 2.46
N PRO A 24 -3.60 2.77 3.26
CA PRO A 24 -3.84 1.41 2.83
C PRO A 24 -4.62 1.40 1.51
N MET A 25 -4.12 0.64 0.54
CA MET A 25 -4.71 0.63 -0.79
C MET A 25 -6.02 -0.16 -0.75
N PRO A 26 -7.18 0.45 -1.07
CA PRO A 26 -8.45 -0.26 -1.02
C PRO A 26 -8.48 -1.39 -2.07
N PRO A 27 -9.08 -2.53 -1.73
CA PRO A 27 -9.12 -3.70 -2.61
C PRO A 27 -10.14 -3.48 -3.73
N THR A 28 -9.68 -2.89 -4.84
CA THR A 28 -10.38 -2.73 -6.13
C THR A 28 -11.79 -2.07 -6.13
N PRO A 29 -12.19 -1.40 -7.23
CA PRO A 29 -11.37 -0.97 -8.36
C PRO A 29 -10.35 0.10 -7.94
N VAL A 30 -9.17 0.08 -8.57
CA VAL A 30 -8.12 1.07 -8.30
C VAL A 30 -8.62 2.46 -8.70
N ALA A 31 -8.48 3.44 -7.83
CA ALA A 31 -8.89 4.81 -8.12
C ALA A 31 -8.11 5.37 -9.33
N ARG A 32 -8.79 6.15 -10.17
CA ARG A 32 -8.16 6.75 -11.37
C ARG A 32 -6.96 7.63 -11.03
N GLU A 33 -7.01 8.30 -9.88
CA GLU A 33 -5.91 9.14 -9.40
C GLU A 33 -4.68 8.29 -9.07
N THR A 34 -4.85 7.21 -8.29
CA THR A 34 -3.77 6.25 -7.99
C THR A 34 -3.15 5.67 -9.26
N LEU A 35 -3.96 5.36 -10.28
CA LEU A 35 -3.43 4.89 -11.57
C LEU A 35 -2.67 5.98 -12.33
N ARG A 36 -3.08 7.25 -12.20
CA ARG A 36 -2.37 8.38 -12.79
C ARG A 36 -1.02 8.58 -12.09
N GLU A 37 -1.00 8.51 -10.77
CA GLU A 37 0.22 8.57 -9.96
C GLU A 37 1.18 7.44 -10.31
N ALA A 38 0.71 6.19 -10.33
CA ALA A 38 1.54 5.04 -10.70
C ALA A 38 2.12 5.17 -12.13
N ARG A 39 1.32 5.62 -13.10
CA ARG A 39 1.81 5.87 -14.48
C ARG A 39 2.84 6.98 -14.56
N ALA A 40 2.72 8.01 -13.71
CA ALA A 40 3.69 9.10 -13.66
C ALA A 40 4.98 8.68 -12.95
N ALA A 41 4.89 7.83 -11.93
CA ALA A 41 6.04 7.36 -11.15
C ALA A 41 6.87 6.30 -11.87
N LEU A 42 6.25 5.37 -12.60
CA LEU A 42 6.96 4.27 -13.28
C LEU A 42 8.17 4.70 -14.12
N PRO A 43 8.10 5.72 -14.99
CA PRO A 43 9.27 6.15 -15.78
C PRO A 43 10.36 6.85 -14.95
N GLU A 44 10.06 7.30 -13.73
CA GLU A 44 11.02 7.96 -12.83
C GLU A 44 11.82 6.93 -11.99
N LEU A 45 11.36 5.68 -11.91
CA LEU A 45 12.08 4.62 -11.22
C LEU A 45 13.42 4.35 -11.91
N THR A 46 14.50 4.34 -11.13
CA THR A 46 15.84 4.09 -11.65
C THR A 46 15.97 2.62 -12.05
N VAL A 47 16.28 2.36 -13.32
CA VAL A 47 16.57 1.00 -13.80
C VAL A 47 17.91 0.53 -13.24
N VAL A 48 17.91 -0.61 -12.56
CA VAL A 48 19.10 -1.20 -11.92
C VAL A 48 19.18 -2.70 -12.20
N GLU A 49 20.41 -3.22 -12.20
CA GLU A 49 20.62 -4.66 -12.12
C GLU A 49 20.51 -5.10 -10.65
N PRO A 50 19.70 -6.12 -10.33
CA PRO A 50 19.48 -6.51 -8.95
C PRO A 50 20.72 -7.21 -8.38
N LEU A 51 21.20 -6.73 -7.24
CA LEU A 51 22.37 -7.29 -6.54
C LEU A 51 22.16 -8.77 -6.17
N PRO A 52 23.22 -9.57 -5.98
CA PRO A 52 23.10 -10.89 -5.38
C PRO A 52 22.56 -10.80 -3.94
N LEU A 53 21.97 -11.90 -3.44
CA LEU A 53 21.51 -12.02 -2.05
C LEU A 53 22.63 -12.36 -1.05
N GLU A 54 23.89 -12.22 -1.48
CA GLU A 54 25.04 -12.32 -0.59
C GLU A 54 24.90 -11.30 0.54
N ASP A 55 25.15 -11.74 1.78
CA ASP A 55 24.98 -10.98 3.02
C ASP A 55 23.55 -10.51 3.34
N TYR A 56 22.54 -10.95 2.56
CA TYR A 56 21.16 -10.64 2.90
C TYR A 56 20.74 -11.38 4.17
N ASP A 57 20.26 -10.62 5.15
CA ASP A 57 19.59 -11.11 6.34
C ASP A 57 18.29 -10.34 6.53
N ARG A 58 17.17 -11.07 6.65
CA ARG A 58 15.86 -10.45 6.87
C ARG A 58 15.82 -9.55 8.10
N ARG A 59 16.66 -9.82 9.11
CA ARG A 59 16.80 -9.01 10.33
C ARG A 59 17.30 -7.59 10.06
N PHE A 60 17.86 -7.31 8.88
CA PHE A 60 18.17 -5.95 8.43
C PHE A 60 16.94 -5.03 8.48
N PHE A 61 15.75 -5.58 8.23
CA PHE A 61 14.48 -4.88 8.26
C PHE A 61 13.87 -4.77 9.66
N GLY A 62 14.64 -5.12 10.70
CA GLY A 62 14.22 -5.06 12.09
C GLY A 62 13.31 -6.23 12.50
N ASP A 63 12.63 -6.02 13.62
CA ASP A 63 11.73 -7.05 14.18
C ASP A 63 10.49 -7.22 13.29
N PRO A 64 10.11 -8.46 12.99
CA PRO A 64 8.92 -8.72 12.18
C PRO A 64 7.67 -8.27 12.94
N TRP A 65 6.82 -7.50 12.24
CA TRP A 65 5.56 -6.99 12.78
C TRP A 65 5.76 -6.11 14.02
N ALA A 66 6.73 -5.20 13.98
CA ALA A 66 6.92 -4.25 15.06
C ALA A 66 5.67 -3.37 15.25
N ASP A 67 5.40 -2.97 16.49
CA ASP A 67 4.42 -1.92 16.81
C ASP A 67 5.07 -0.56 16.52
N VAL A 68 5.01 -0.15 15.25
CA VAL A 68 5.70 1.06 14.77
C VAL A 68 4.92 2.35 15.03
N ASP A 69 3.62 2.26 15.28
CA ASP A 69 2.75 3.40 15.58
C ASP A 69 2.50 3.58 17.10
N GLY A 70 2.93 2.62 17.92
CA GLY A 70 2.82 2.64 19.37
C GLY A 70 1.40 2.46 19.88
N ASN A 71 0.51 1.86 19.07
CA ASN A 71 -0.89 1.66 19.42
C ASN A 71 -1.11 0.44 20.36
N GLY A 72 -0.06 -0.34 20.64
CA GLY A 72 -0.10 -1.54 21.48
C GLY A 72 -0.29 -2.84 20.70
N CYS A 73 -0.22 -2.80 19.38
CA CYS A 73 -0.55 -3.89 18.47
C CYS A 73 0.60 -4.10 17.49
N ASP A 74 0.90 -5.37 17.20
CA ASP A 74 1.84 -5.66 16.12
C ASP A 74 1.21 -5.26 14.76
N THR A 75 2.08 -4.83 13.83
CA THR A 75 1.65 -4.44 12.48
C THR A 75 0.81 -5.53 11.79
N ARG A 76 1.03 -6.81 12.10
CA ARG A 76 0.21 -7.90 11.56
C ARG A 76 -1.25 -7.77 11.97
N ASN A 77 -1.53 -7.50 13.24
CA ASN A 77 -2.89 -7.31 13.73
C ASN A 77 -3.52 -6.04 13.16
N ASP A 78 -2.74 -4.98 12.93
CA ASP A 78 -3.25 -3.78 12.26
C ASP A 78 -3.67 -4.08 10.81
N VAL A 79 -2.82 -4.79 10.05
CA VAL A 79 -3.13 -5.21 8.68
C VAL A 79 -4.32 -6.16 8.64
N LEU A 80 -4.40 -7.12 9.56
CA LEU A 80 -5.57 -8.00 9.64
C LEU A 80 -6.84 -7.20 9.98
N GLY A 81 -6.75 -6.27 10.93
CA GLY A 81 -7.86 -5.45 11.37
C GLY A 81 -8.38 -4.48 10.30
N LEU A 82 -7.54 -4.16 9.32
CA LEU A 82 -7.89 -3.33 8.17
C LEU A 82 -8.56 -4.12 7.04
N TRP A 83 -8.13 -5.36 6.80
CA TRP A 83 -8.50 -6.12 5.61
C TRP A 83 -9.60 -7.17 5.83
N LEU A 84 -9.66 -7.77 7.02
CA LEU A 84 -10.64 -8.84 7.28
C LEU A 84 -12.04 -8.23 7.46
N THR A 85 -13.05 -8.95 7.00
CA THR A 85 -14.45 -8.67 7.33
C THR A 85 -14.91 -9.59 8.47
N ASP A 86 -16.09 -9.30 9.04
CA ASP A 86 -16.72 -10.14 10.07
C ASP A 86 -15.80 -10.51 11.25
N GLN A 87 -14.99 -9.52 11.67
CA GLN A 87 -13.92 -9.73 12.64
C GLN A 87 -14.46 -10.01 14.05
N VAL A 88 -13.82 -10.96 14.73
CA VAL A 88 -13.86 -11.09 16.18
C VAL A 88 -12.50 -10.68 16.71
N ARG A 89 -12.49 -9.75 17.65
CA ARG A 89 -11.28 -9.24 18.32
C ARG A 89 -11.17 -9.80 19.73
N ASP A 90 -9.94 -9.90 20.22
CA ASP A 90 -9.71 -10.29 21.60
C ASP A 90 -10.38 -9.29 22.57
N SER A 91 -10.97 -9.84 23.62
CA SER A 91 -11.74 -9.05 24.60
C SER A 91 -10.86 -8.21 25.54
N THR A 92 -9.58 -8.53 25.65
CA THR A 92 -8.61 -7.87 26.53
C THR A 92 -7.66 -6.94 25.78
N VAL A 93 -7.35 -7.26 24.52
CA VAL A 93 -6.51 -6.47 23.61
C VAL A 93 -7.29 -6.21 22.31
N PRO A 94 -8.09 -5.13 22.22
CA PRO A 94 -9.10 -4.95 21.17
C PRO A 94 -8.60 -4.84 19.71
N CYS A 95 -7.29 -4.80 19.48
CA CYS A 95 -6.71 -4.85 18.14
C CYS A 95 -6.27 -6.24 17.71
N VAL A 96 -6.12 -7.18 18.65
CA VAL A 96 -5.78 -8.55 18.32
C VAL A 96 -6.96 -9.18 17.60
N VAL A 97 -6.76 -9.56 16.34
CA VAL A 97 -7.78 -10.25 15.54
C VAL A 97 -7.73 -11.75 15.85
N GLU A 98 -8.82 -12.27 16.40
CA GLU A 98 -8.99 -13.68 16.76
C GLU A 98 -9.62 -14.49 15.60
N SER A 99 -10.51 -13.87 14.84
CA SER A 99 -11.04 -14.44 13.60
C SER A 99 -11.59 -13.37 12.68
N GLY A 100 -11.82 -13.74 11.42
CA GLY A 100 -12.50 -12.92 10.42
C GLY A 100 -12.48 -13.63 9.08
N THR A 101 -13.04 -12.98 8.06
CA THR A 101 -13.06 -13.51 6.70
C THR A 101 -12.14 -12.68 5.82
N LEU A 102 -11.21 -13.34 5.13
CA LEU A 102 -10.35 -12.73 4.13
C LEU A 102 -10.93 -13.02 2.74
N HIS A 103 -11.27 -11.98 2.01
CA HIS A 103 -11.44 -12.04 0.57
C HIS A 103 -10.05 -11.90 -0.06
N ASP A 104 -9.39 -13.03 -0.32
CA ASP A 104 -7.97 -13.07 -0.66
C ASP A 104 -7.72 -12.38 -2.01
N PRO A 105 -6.95 -11.27 -2.03
CA PRO A 105 -6.69 -10.54 -3.26
C PRO A 105 -5.84 -11.35 -4.24
N TYR A 106 -4.94 -12.22 -3.77
CA TYR A 106 -4.01 -12.92 -4.65
C TYR A 106 -4.67 -14.07 -5.42
N THR A 107 -5.49 -14.87 -4.76
CA THR A 107 -6.15 -16.04 -5.39
C THR A 107 -7.61 -15.79 -5.76
N GLY A 108 -8.25 -14.77 -5.19
CA GLY A 108 -9.69 -14.54 -5.32
C GLY A 108 -10.55 -15.47 -4.46
N HIS A 109 -9.93 -16.33 -3.65
CA HIS A 109 -10.64 -17.22 -2.73
C HIS A 109 -11.16 -16.47 -1.49
N VAL A 110 -12.15 -17.06 -0.82
CA VAL A 110 -12.59 -16.61 0.50
C VAL A 110 -12.00 -17.55 1.54
N ILE A 111 -11.32 -16.99 2.55
CA ILE A 111 -10.61 -17.73 3.58
C ILE A 111 -11.13 -17.32 4.95
N ASP A 112 -11.64 -18.29 5.71
CA ASP A 112 -12.00 -18.08 7.11
C ASP A 112 -10.75 -18.12 7.97
N PHE A 113 -10.33 -16.96 8.44
CA PHE A 113 -9.21 -16.82 9.36
C PHE A 113 -9.65 -17.12 10.78
N ARG A 114 -8.91 -17.99 11.45
CA ARG A 114 -8.91 -18.13 12.91
C ARG A 114 -7.49 -18.10 13.43
N ARG A 115 -7.22 -17.31 14.47
CA ARG A 115 -5.95 -17.34 15.18
C ARG A 115 -5.75 -18.73 15.77
N GLY A 116 -4.56 -19.29 15.58
CA GLY A 116 -4.22 -20.64 15.99
C GLY A 116 -3.53 -21.48 14.90
N PRO A 117 -2.98 -22.64 15.27
CA PRO A 117 -2.05 -23.41 14.43
C PRO A 117 -2.67 -23.96 13.14
N ALA A 118 -4.00 -24.11 13.09
CA ALA A 118 -4.69 -24.68 11.94
C ALA A 118 -4.77 -23.71 10.74
N THR A 119 -5.03 -22.43 11.01
CA THR A 119 -5.42 -21.44 9.99
C THR A 119 -4.53 -20.21 9.96
N SER A 120 -3.72 -19.96 11.00
CA SER A 120 -2.79 -18.81 10.99
C SER A 120 -1.73 -18.90 9.91
N ALA A 121 -1.32 -20.10 9.50
CA ALA A 121 -0.41 -20.30 8.38
C ALA A 121 -1.10 -20.16 7.01
N ALA A 122 -2.44 -20.33 6.97
CA ALA A 122 -3.23 -20.19 5.76
C ALA A 122 -3.44 -18.73 5.36
N VAL A 123 -3.42 -17.79 6.32
CA VAL A 123 -3.40 -16.35 6.06
C VAL A 123 -2.05 -15.77 6.49
N GLN A 124 -1.22 -15.42 5.51
CA GLN A 124 0.04 -14.73 5.73
C GLN A 124 -0.12 -13.24 5.44
N VAL A 125 0.80 -12.42 5.95
CA VAL A 125 0.88 -11.01 5.52
C VAL A 125 2.12 -10.93 4.64
N ASP A 126 1.91 -10.61 3.37
CA ASP A 126 2.96 -10.46 2.36
C ASP A 126 3.43 -9.01 2.27
N HIS A 127 4.70 -8.86 1.87
CA HIS A 127 5.28 -7.63 1.40
C HIS A 127 5.11 -7.54 -0.11
N VAL A 128 4.22 -6.67 -0.60
CA VAL A 128 3.90 -6.52 -2.04
C VAL A 128 5.16 -6.25 -2.87
N VAL A 129 6.07 -5.44 -2.35
CA VAL A 129 7.50 -5.42 -2.72
C VAL A 129 8.27 -6.20 -1.67
N ALA A 130 8.75 -7.40 -2.03
CA ALA A 130 9.42 -8.30 -1.09
C ALA A 130 10.67 -7.66 -0.46
N LEU A 131 10.93 -7.95 0.82
CA LEU A 131 12.10 -7.42 1.54
C LEU A 131 13.43 -7.76 0.85
N ALA A 132 13.55 -8.97 0.34
CA ALA A 132 14.73 -9.41 -0.41
C ALA A 132 14.85 -8.70 -1.76
N ASP A 133 13.74 -8.39 -2.43
CA ASP A 133 13.74 -7.61 -3.67
C ASP A 133 14.21 -6.16 -3.40
N ALA A 134 13.64 -5.54 -2.38
CA ALA A 134 14.02 -4.20 -1.94
C ALA A 134 15.51 -4.11 -1.60
N TRP A 135 16.05 -5.09 -0.86
CA TRP A 135 17.48 -5.17 -0.56
C TRP A 135 18.35 -5.13 -1.81
N ARG A 136 18.01 -5.95 -2.81
CA ARG A 136 18.77 -6.09 -4.06
C ARG A 136 18.72 -4.85 -4.95
N LYS A 137 17.69 -4.02 -4.79
CA LYS A 137 17.38 -2.89 -5.68
C LYS A 137 17.53 -1.53 -4.98
N GLY A 138 18.40 -1.43 -3.97
CA GLY A 138 18.80 -0.17 -3.34
C GLY A 138 18.54 -0.10 -1.83
N GLY A 139 17.73 -1.00 -1.29
CA GLY A 139 17.42 -1.07 0.13
C GLY A 139 18.60 -1.40 1.03
N ARG A 140 19.65 -2.04 0.49
CA ARG A 140 20.90 -2.36 1.21
C ARG A 140 21.59 -1.15 1.83
N GLU A 141 21.41 0.05 1.26
CA GLU A 141 22.03 1.29 1.72
C GLU A 141 21.18 2.06 2.74
N TRP A 142 20.03 1.53 3.13
CA TRP A 142 19.12 2.22 4.04
C TRP A 142 19.63 2.26 5.48
N ALA A 143 19.32 3.37 6.16
CA ALA A 143 19.39 3.43 7.60
C ALA A 143 18.38 2.43 8.23
N PRO A 144 18.69 1.85 9.40
CA PRO A 144 17.83 0.87 10.05
C PRO A 144 16.37 1.32 10.23
N GLU A 145 16.14 2.59 10.54
CA GLU A 145 14.80 3.15 10.73
C GLU A 145 13.98 3.14 9.44
N ARG A 146 14.64 3.37 8.29
CA ARG A 146 13.98 3.32 6.98
C ARG A 146 13.63 1.89 6.59
N ALA A 147 14.54 0.94 6.85
CA ALA A 147 14.29 -0.48 6.62
C ALA A 147 13.14 -1.00 7.51
N LEU A 148 13.13 -0.62 8.79
CA LEU A 148 12.06 -0.99 9.72
C LEU A 148 10.70 -0.48 9.25
N ALA A 149 10.59 0.79 8.87
CA ALA A 149 9.31 1.31 8.44
C ALA A 149 8.88 0.76 7.06
N PHE A 150 9.79 0.49 6.10
CA PHE A 150 9.44 -0.25 4.87
C PHE A 150 8.80 -1.61 5.15
N ALA A 151 9.32 -2.33 6.16
CA ALA A 151 8.82 -3.65 6.51
C ALA A 151 7.50 -3.64 7.28
N ASN A 152 7.09 -2.49 7.83
CA ASN A 152 5.88 -2.33 8.61
C ASN A 152 4.88 -1.33 7.99
N ASP A 153 5.14 -0.89 6.75
CA ASP A 153 4.27 0.05 6.04
C ASP A 153 2.99 -0.65 5.54
N PRO A 154 1.78 -0.25 5.98
CA PRO A 154 0.54 -0.85 5.52
C PRO A 154 0.33 -0.82 4.00
N ALA A 155 0.96 0.12 3.29
CA ALA A 155 0.89 0.17 1.84
C ALA A 155 1.85 -0.78 1.14
N ASN A 156 2.79 -1.39 1.86
CA ASN A 156 3.57 -2.51 1.35
C ASN A 156 3.03 -3.86 1.87
N LEU A 157 1.94 -3.88 2.66
CA LEU A 157 1.47 -5.08 3.35
C LEU A 157 0.08 -5.51 2.92
N ILE A 158 -0.09 -6.80 2.69
CA ILE A 158 -1.39 -7.38 2.32
C ILE A 158 -1.58 -8.77 2.95
N PRO A 159 -2.71 -9.06 3.61
CA PRO A 159 -3.02 -10.41 4.02
C PRO A 159 -3.45 -11.22 2.80
N THR A 160 -2.89 -12.42 2.67
CA THR A 160 -3.07 -13.28 1.51
C THR A 160 -3.09 -14.76 1.90
N ASP A 161 -3.57 -15.60 0.99
CA ASP A 161 -3.34 -17.04 1.02
C ASP A 161 -1.84 -17.37 1.19
N GLY A 162 -1.55 -18.26 2.14
CA GLY A 162 -0.19 -18.62 2.52
C GLY A 162 0.56 -19.43 1.46
N ALA A 163 -0.11 -20.21 0.61
CA ALA A 163 0.53 -20.94 -0.48
C ALA A 163 0.87 -19.99 -1.63
N ALA A 164 -0.03 -19.08 -1.99
CA ALA A 164 0.25 -18.04 -2.98
C ALA A 164 1.43 -17.16 -2.57
N ASN A 165 1.52 -16.78 -1.29
CA ASN A 165 2.66 -16.02 -0.78
C ASN A 165 3.99 -16.80 -0.84
N GLN A 166 3.95 -18.11 -0.57
CA GLN A 166 5.12 -18.98 -0.69
C GLN A 166 5.56 -19.17 -2.14
N GLU A 167 4.60 -19.24 -3.06
CA GLU A 167 4.86 -19.31 -4.50
C GLU A 167 5.52 -18.01 -5.00
N LYS A 168 5.02 -16.84 -4.57
CA LYS A 168 5.64 -15.54 -4.85
C LYS A 168 7.07 -15.45 -4.33
N GLY A 169 7.31 -15.88 -3.09
CA GLY A 169 8.62 -15.81 -2.47
C GLY A 169 9.23 -14.40 -2.48
N ALA A 170 10.38 -14.25 -3.13
CA ALA A 170 11.10 -12.99 -3.27
C ALA A 170 11.01 -12.40 -4.69
N ASP A 171 10.13 -12.94 -5.53
CA ASP A 171 10.03 -12.53 -6.93
C ASP A 171 9.40 -11.14 -7.06
N ASP A 172 9.84 -10.43 -8.09
CA ASP A 172 9.24 -9.18 -8.55
C ASP A 172 8.12 -9.45 -9.56
N ALA A 173 7.51 -8.39 -10.10
CA ALA A 173 6.40 -8.53 -11.05
C ALA A 173 6.77 -9.24 -12.37
N ALA A 174 8.05 -9.41 -12.70
CA ALA A 174 8.46 -10.22 -13.86
C ALA A 174 8.51 -11.72 -13.55
N GLY A 175 8.80 -12.09 -12.29
CA GLY A 175 8.83 -13.47 -11.85
C GLY A 175 7.46 -13.98 -11.42
N TRP A 176 6.64 -13.12 -10.82
CA TRP A 176 5.35 -13.52 -10.26
C TRP A 176 4.31 -12.40 -10.31
N LEU A 177 3.11 -12.74 -10.78
CA LEU A 177 1.91 -11.92 -10.67
C LEU A 177 0.80 -12.72 -9.99
N PRO A 178 -0.10 -12.08 -9.23
CA PRO A 178 -1.24 -12.75 -8.63
C PRO A 178 -2.03 -13.59 -9.65
N PRO A 179 -2.42 -14.84 -9.31
CA PRO A 179 -3.26 -15.65 -10.17
C PRO A 179 -4.65 -15.04 -10.38
N ASN A 180 -5.14 -14.25 -9.42
CA ASN A 180 -6.33 -13.42 -9.60
C ASN A 180 -6.03 -12.22 -10.52
N GLU A 181 -6.31 -12.37 -11.81
CA GLU A 181 -6.11 -11.32 -12.82
C GLU A 181 -6.83 -10.01 -12.48
N GLY A 182 -8.00 -10.09 -11.83
CA GLY A 182 -8.77 -8.91 -11.43
C GLY A 182 -8.04 -8.03 -10.40
N PHE A 183 -7.05 -8.58 -9.69
CA PHE A 183 -6.27 -7.86 -8.68
C PHE A 183 -4.92 -7.34 -9.22
N ARG A 184 -4.42 -7.84 -10.34
CA ARG A 184 -3.09 -7.49 -10.86
C ARG A 184 -2.89 -5.99 -11.07
N CYS A 185 -3.94 -5.28 -11.51
CA CYS A 185 -3.87 -3.82 -11.66
C CYS A 185 -3.57 -3.11 -10.33
N ALA A 186 -4.22 -3.51 -9.24
CA ALA A 186 -3.95 -2.95 -7.91
C ALA A 186 -2.55 -3.33 -7.44
N TYR A 187 -2.17 -4.59 -7.63
CA TYR A 187 -0.85 -5.11 -7.28
C TYR A 187 0.30 -4.32 -7.94
N VAL A 188 0.25 -4.10 -9.26
CA VAL A 188 1.31 -3.36 -9.95
C VAL A 188 1.32 -1.88 -9.60
N ALA A 189 0.15 -1.24 -9.46
CA ALA A 189 0.07 0.15 -9.02
C ALA A 189 0.69 0.31 -7.62
N GLN A 190 0.42 -0.64 -6.72
CA GLN A 190 0.99 -0.68 -5.38
C GLN A 190 2.50 -0.86 -5.39
N GLN A 191 3.05 -1.81 -6.17
CA GLN A 191 4.49 -1.97 -6.29
C GLN A 191 5.18 -0.70 -6.78
N ILE A 192 4.62 -0.03 -7.79
CA ILE A 192 5.21 1.19 -8.35
C ILE A 192 5.26 2.30 -7.32
N LEU A 193 4.14 2.55 -6.65
CA LEU A 193 4.04 3.64 -5.66
C LEU A 193 4.91 3.37 -4.43
N VAL A 194 5.01 2.11 -3.99
CA VAL A 194 5.95 1.72 -2.92
C VAL A 194 7.39 1.92 -3.39
N LYS A 195 7.76 1.48 -4.60
CA LYS A 195 9.14 1.67 -5.11
C LYS A 195 9.50 3.15 -5.23
N ASP A 196 8.57 3.97 -5.71
CA ASP A 196 8.76 5.42 -5.82
C ASP A 196 8.94 6.09 -4.45
N ALA A 197 8.02 5.83 -3.51
CA ALA A 197 8.09 6.38 -2.15
C ALA A 197 9.40 6.01 -1.42
N TYR A 198 9.91 4.81 -1.68
CA TYR A 198 11.12 4.29 -1.05
C TYR A 198 12.39 4.48 -1.89
N GLY A 199 12.31 5.10 -3.08
CA GLY A 199 13.45 5.30 -3.96
C GLY A 199 14.15 3.99 -4.34
N LEU A 200 13.38 2.92 -4.49
CA LEU A 200 13.86 1.62 -4.93
C LEU A 200 14.06 1.61 -6.45
N GLY A 201 15.10 0.93 -6.90
CA GLY A 201 15.31 0.65 -8.29
C GLY A 201 14.36 -0.43 -8.83
N ILE A 202 14.34 -0.55 -10.15
CA ILE A 202 13.52 -1.52 -10.89
C ILE A 202 14.39 -2.30 -11.88
N ALA A 203 14.18 -3.61 -12.00
CA ALA A 203 14.89 -4.41 -13.01
C ALA A 203 14.28 -4.17 -14.41
N PRO A 204 15.05 -4.29 -15.50
CA PRO A 204 14.51 -4.10 -16.86
C PRO A 204 13.30 -5.00 -17.17
N ALA A 205 13.35 -6.27 -16.75
CA ALA A 205 12.24 -7.22 -16.94
C ALA A 205 11.01 -6.84 -16.11
N GLU A 206 11.22 -6.39 -14.87
CA GLU A 206 10.15 -5.92 -13.99
C GLU A 206 9.47 -4.67 -14.56
N LEU A 207 10.24 -3.70 -15.05
CA LEU A 207 9.73 -2.51 -15.71
C LEU A 207 8.82 -2.88 -16.90
N ALA A 208 9.24 -3.85 -17.71
CA ALA A 208 8.43 -4.34 -18.82
C ALA A 208 7.10 -4.97 -18.33
N ALA A 209 7.16 -5.83 -17.32
CA ALA A 209 5.98 -6.49 -16.76
C ALA A 209 4.98 -5.49 -16.14
N LEU A 210 5.46 -4.53 -15.34
CA LEU A 210 4.63 -3.48 -14.76
C LEU A 210 3.98 -2.60 -15.83
N THR A 211 4.72 -2.27 -16.90
CA THR A 211 4.20 -1.50 -18.04
C THR A 211 3.08 -2.25 -18.75
N GLU A 212 3.27 -3.55 -19.03
CA GLU A 212 2.28 -4.38 -19.71
C GLU A 212 0.96 -4.44 -18.94
N VAL A 213 1.00 -4.69 -17.62
CA VAL A 213 -0.20 -4.74 -16.79
C VAL A 213 -0.88 -3.37 -16.70
N LEU A 214 -0.11 -2.29 -16.52
CA LEU A 214 -0.68 -0.94 -16.49
C LEU A 214 -1.39 -0.60 -17.80
N ASP A 215 -0.80 -0.88 -18.95
CA ASP A 215 -1.37 -0.49 -20.24
C ASP A 215 -2.51 -1.41 -20.71
N GLY A 216 -2.44 -2.70 -20.36
CA GLY A 216 -3.45 -3.69 -20.74
C GLY A 216 -4.57 -3.86 -19.72
N GLU A 217 -4.24 -4.36 -18.54
CA GLU A 217 -5.22 -4.86 -17.56
C GLU A 217 -5.93 -3.73 -16.80
N CYS A 218 -5.22 -2.65 -16.46
CA CYS A 218 -5.80 -1.53 -15.72
C CYS A 218 -6.81 -0.69 -16.51
N HIS A 219 -6.80 -0.74 -17.84
CA HIS A 219 -7.78 -0.03 -18.65
C HIS A 219 -9.18 -0.66 -18.53
N ARG A 220 -9.24 -1.98 -18.36
CA ARG A 220 -10.49 -2.74 -18.20
C ARG A 220 -11.16 -2.46 -16.86
N THR A 221 -10.39 -2.37 -15.77
CA THR A 221 -10.91 -2.09 -14.42
C THR A 221 -11.63 -0.75 -14.31
N ILE A 222 -11.14 0.32 -14.97
CA ILE A 222 -11.83 1.63 -14.98
C ILE A 222 -13.15 1.54 -15.74
N ALA A 223 -13.20 0.81 -16.85
CA ALA A 223 -14.40 0.63 -17.65
C ALA A 223 -15.48 -0.14 -16.85
N ASP A 224 -15.08 -1.22 -16.18
CA ASP A 224 -15.98 -2.05 -15.37
C ASP A 224 -16.53 -1.28 -14.16
N ALA A 225 -15.70 -0.47 -13.50
CA ALA A 225 -16.13 0.42 -12.41
C ALA A 225 -17.07 1.54 -12.90
N ALA A 226 -16.86 2.07 -14.10
CA ALA A 226 -17.75 3.07 -14.68
C ALA A 226 -19.11 2.47 -15.10
N MET A 227 -19.13 1.22 -15.53
CA MET A 227 -20.35 0.48 -15.88
C MET A 227 -21.16 0.07 -14.66
N SER A 228 -20.53 -0.31 -13.54
CA SER A 228 -21.24 -0.68 -12.30
C SER A 228 -21.91 0.51 -11.61
N VAL A 229 -21.41 1.73 -11.83
CA VAL A 229 -22.00 2.99 -11.31
C VAL A 229 -23.17 3.48 -12.20
N GLY A 230 -23.36 2.91 -13.39
CA GLY A 230 -24.27 3.40 -14.42
C GLY A 230 -25.49 2.51 -14.70
N ALA A 231 -26.51 2.57 -13.83
CA ALA A 231 -27.92 2.34 -14.22
C ALA A 231 -28.92 3.07 -13.30
N ASP A 232 -28.63 3.30 -12.01
CA ASP A 232 -29.64 3.80 -11.05
C ASP A 232 -29.32 5.15 -10.36
N SER A 233 -28.20 5.81 -10.65
CA SER A 233 -27.77 6.99 -9.88
C SER A 233 -27.83 8.35 -10.61
N LEU A 234 -28.30 8.41 -11.86
CA LEU A 234 -28.49 9.69 -12.60
C LEU A 234 -29.78 10.45 -12.20
N ARG A 235 -30.08 10.51 -10.90
CA ARG A 235 -30.97 11.53 -10.30
C ARG A 235 -30.32 12.16 -9.07
N TRP A 236 -29.10 12.67 -9.22
CA TRP A 236 -28.59 13.65 -8.26
C TRP A 236 -29.26 15.01 -8.51
N SER A 237 -30.23 15.35 -7.67
CA SER A 237 -30.85 16.68 -7.64
C SER A 237 -29.92 17.64 -6.92
N ALA A 238 -29.40 18.64 -7.64
CA ALA A 238 -28.51 19.65 -7.08
C ALA A 238 -29.21 20.47 -5.96
N PRO A 239 -28.51 20.80 -4.85
CA PRO A 239 -29.08 21.65 -3.80
C PRO A 239 -29.32 23.09 -4.28
N SER A 240 -30.54 23.58 -4.04
CA SER A 240 -30.97 24.94 -4.32
C SER A 240 -30.46 25.93 -3.27
N SER A 241 -29.24 26.46 -3.43
CA SER A 241 -28.83 27.65 -2.67
C SER A 241 -27.80 28.56 -3.35
N ALA A 242 -27.11 28.12 -4.41
CA ALA A 242 -26.17 28.98 -5.14
C ALA A 242 -26.82 29.77 -6.30
N ARG A 243 -27.96 30.42 -6.07
CA ARG A 243 -28.55 31.36 -7.04
C ARG A 243 -29.24 32.55 -6.36
N ARG A 244 -28.50 33.27 -5.51
CA ARG A 244 -28.97 34.57 -5.01
C ARG A 244 -27.87 35.60 -4.77
N GLU A 245 -26.80 35.62 -5.58
CA GLU A 245 -25.81 36.72 -5.54
C GLU A 245 -25.50 37.36 -6.90
N ARG A 246 -26.21 37.00 -7.98
CA ARG A 246 -26.06 37.65 -9.30
C ARG A 246 -27.36 38.30 -9.79
N ARG A 247 -27.99 39.14 -8.97
CA ARG A 247 -29.01 40.12 -9.42
C ARG A 247 -29.07 41.31 -8.46
N ARG A 248 -27.97 42.04 -8.24
CA ARG A 248 -27.98 43.36 -7.57
C ARG A 248 -26.68 44.15 -7.80
N SER A 249 -26.39 44.41 -9.06
CA SER A 249 -25.46 45.46 -9.53
C SER A 249 -25.75 45.65 -11.03
N GLY A 250 -26.74 46.48 -11.38
CA GLY A 250 -26.52 47.83 -11.97
C GLY A 250 -26.03 47.69 -13.42
N VAL A 251 -26.80 48.04 -14.45
CA VAL A 251 -26.81 49.38 -15.09
C VAL A 251 -27.94 49.43 -16.16
N PRO A 252 -28.63 50.57 -16.38
CA PRO A 252 -29.67 50.75 -17.40
C PRO A 252 -29.11 51.21 -18.76
N GLY A 253 -29.77 50.89 -19.86
CA GLY A 253 -29.42 51.48 -21.16
C GLY A 253 -30.23 51.00 -22.36
N ARG A 254 -31.12 51.91 -22.81
CA ARG A 254 -31.80 52.02 -24.12
C ARG A 254 -33.04 51.17 -24.35
#